data_AF-A0A937VM57-F1
#
_entry.id   AF-A0A937VM57-F1
#
_cell.length_a   1.000
_cell.length_b   1.000
_cell.length_c   1.000
_cell.angle_alpha   90.00
_cell.angle_beta   90.00
_cell.angle_gamma   90.00
#
_symmetry.space_group_name_H-M   'P 1'
#
loop_
_entity.id
_entity.type
_entity.pdbx_description
1 polymer ?
#
loop_
_entity_poly.entity_id
_entity_poly.type
_entity_poly.pdbx_seq_one_letter_code
_entity_poly.pdbx_strand_id
1 'polypeptide(L)'
;MAMRVERLTISLPSDLVELADKIAHEKKVSRSKVVSLCLQEYADRRLQKAMEEGYKAMAEENLKCAESAMRSVHEVLPEWK
;
A
#
# COMPACT_ATOMS: atom_id res chain seq x y z
N MET A 1 6.51 -18.28 10.10
CA MET A 1 5.05 -18.48 10.30
C MET A 1 4.48 -19.05 9.02
N ALA A 2 3.78 -20.19 9.06
CA ALA A 2 3.13 -20.75 7.87
C ALA A 2 1.97 -19.83 7.43
N MET A 3 1.95 -19.45 6.16
CA MET A 3 0.88 -18.63 5.59
C MET A 3 -0.40 -19.48 5.53
N ARG A 4 -1.47 -19.07 6.23
CA ARG A 4 -2.78 -19.69 6.07
C ARG A 4 -3.37 -19.26 4.74
N VAL A 5 -3.76 -20.24 3.92
CA VAL A 5 -4.39 -20.01 2.62
C VAL A 5 -5.80 -20.57 2.68
N GLU A 6 -6.78 -19.69 2.49
CA GLU A 6 -8.20 -20.06 2.45
C GLU A 6 -8.68 -20.22 1.00
N ARG A 7 -9.56 -21.19 0.76
CA ARG A 7 -10.16 -21.39 -0.57
C ARG A 7 -11.34 -20.43 -0.74
N LEU A 8 -11.32 -19.67 -1.83
CA LEU A 8 -12.38 -18.75 -2.20
C LEU A 8 -12.93 -19.11 -3.59
N THR A 9 -14.27 -19.19 -3.71
CA THR A 9 -14.98 -19.37 -4.98
C THR A 9 -15.68 -18.07 -5.32
N ILE A 10 -15.41 -17.52 -6.51
CA ILE A 10 -16.01 -16.28 -7.00
C ILE A 10 -16.57 -16.46 -8.40
N SER A 11 -17.65 -15.75 -8.70
CA SER A 11 -18.14 -15.60 -10.08
C SER A 11 -17.56 -14.31 -10.66
N LEU A 12 -17.02 -14.39 -11.88
CA LEU A 12 -16.45 -13.24 -12.59
C LEU A 12 -17.03 -13.19 -14.02
N PRO A 13 -17.18 -11.98 -14.58
CA PRO A 13 -17.38 -11.78 -16.01
C PRO A 13 -16.39 -12.59 -16.86
N SER A 14 -16.86 -13.15 -17.98
CA SER A 14 -16.07 -14.06 -18.82
C SER A 14 -14.81 -13.40 -19.40
N ASP A 15 -14.93 -12.14 -19.79
CA ASP A 15 -13.83 -11.30 -20.27
C ASP A 15 -12.71 -11.12 -19.22
N LEU A 16 -13.06 -11.00 -17.94
CA LEU A 16 -12.09 -10.94 -16.86
C LEU A 16 -11.40 -12.28 -16.60
N VAL A 17 -12.11 -13.40 -16.80
CA VAL A 17 -11.51 -14.74 -16.70
C VAL A 17 -10.49 -14.94 -17.83
N GLU A 18 -10.85 -14.57 -19.06
CA GLU A 18 -9.94 -14.64 -20.21
C GLU A 18 -8.70 -13.75 -20.03
N LEU A 19 -8.89 -12.54 -19.49
CA LEU A 19 -7.79 -11.65 -19.16
C LEU A 19 -6.85 -12.27 -18.11
N ALA A 20 -7.42 -12.85 -17.05
CA ALA A 20 -6.63 -13.52 -16.01
C ALA A 20 -5.83 -14.70 -16.57
N ASP A 21 -6.39 -15.44 -17.53
CA ASP A 21 -5.70 -16.53 -18.23
C ASP A 21 -4.54 -16.06 -19.09
N LYS A 22 -4.73 -14.99 -19.86
CA LYS A 22 -3.65 -14.38 -20.67
C LYS A 22 -2.49 -13.95 -19.77
N ILE A 23 -2.78 -13.22 -18.70
CA ILE A 23 -1.75 -12.76 -17.74
C ILE A 23 -1.07 -13.95 -17.06
N ALA A 24 -1.84 -14.98 -16.67
CA ALA A 24 -1.30 -16.19 -16.07
C ALA A 24 -0.31 -16.88 -17.01
N HIS A 25 -0.64 -16.97 -18.30
CA HIS A 25 0.22 -17.55 -19.32
C HIS A 25 1.49 -16.71 -19.54
N GLU A 26 1.34 -15.41 -19.76
CA GLU A 26 2.47 -14.47 -19.97
C GLU A 26 3.46 -14.51 -18.80
N LYS A 27 2.95 -14.53 -17.57
CA LYS A 27 3.76 -14.51 -16.35
C LYS A 27 4.17 -15.91 -15.85
N LYS A 28 3.72 -16.99 -16.52
CA LYS A 28 3.94 -18.39 -16.11
C LYS A 28 3.53 -18.67 -14.66
N VAL A 29 2.38 -18.14 -14.25
CA VAL A 29 1.80 -18.34 -12.91
C VAL A 29 0.40 -18.93 -13.02
N SER A 30 -0.18 -19.38 -11.90
CA SER A 30 -1.57 -19.84 -11.89
C SER A 30 -2.55 -18.67 -11.97
N ARG A 31 -3.76 -18.93 -12.50
CA ARG A 31 -4.88 -17.96 -12.47
C ARG A 31 -5.16 -17.44 -11.06
N SER A 32 -5.14 -18.32 -10.06
CA SER A 32 -5.31 -17.93 -8.65
C SER A 32 -4.21 -17.00 -8.14
N LYS A 33 -2.97 -17.16 -8.62
CA LYS A 33 -1.86 -16.26 -8.29
C LYS A 33 -2.05 -14.89 -8.93
N VAL A 34 -2.57 -14.81 -10.15
CA VAL A 34 -2.92 -13.52 -10.78
C VAL A 34 -3.96 -12.79 -9.93
N VAL A 35 -5.05 -13.46 -9.55
CA VAL A 35 -6.10 -12.86 -8.70
C VAL A 35 -5.53 -12.40 -7.36
N SER A 36 -4.69 -13.22 -6.71
CA SER A 36 -4.01 -12.85 -5.47
C SER A 36 -3.12 -11.62 -5.61
N LEU A 37 -2.38 -11.50 -6.72
CA LEU A 37 -1.52 -10.34 -6.98
C LEU A 37 -2.35 -9.08 -7.20
N CYS A 38 -3.45 -9.15 -7.95
CA CYS A 38 -4.36 -8.02 -8.14
C CYS A 38 -4.99 -7.54 -6.82
N LEU A 39 -5.38 -8.47 -5.93
CA LEU A 39 -5.91 -8.14 -4.62
C LEU A 39 -4.86 -7.48 -3.72
N GLN A 40 -3.61 -7.97 -3.76
CA GLN A 40 -2.50 -7.36 -3.01
C GLN A 40 -2.23 -5.94 -3.50
N GLU A 41 -2.13 -5.75 -4.82
CA GLU A 41 -1.90 -4.43 -5.41
C GLU A 41 -3.03 -3.45 -5.07
N TYR A 42 -4.28 -3.92 -5.08
CA TYR A 42 -5.41 -3.11 -4.65
C TYR A 42 -5.34 -2.72 -3.18
N ALA A 43 -4.94 -3.64 -2.30
CA ALA A 43 -4.76 -3.38 -0.88
C ALA A 43 -3.65 -2.33 -0.64
N ASP A 44 -2.53 -2.45 -1.35
CA ASP A 44 -1.40 -1.53 -1.25
C ASP A 44 -1.80 -0.11 -1.71
N ARG A 45 -2.51 0.00 -2.84
CA ARG A 45 -3.05 1.29 -3.32
C ARG A 45 -4.03 1.91 -2.32
N ARG A 46 -4.88 1.09 -1.70
CA ARG A 46 -5.84 1.56 -0.67
C ARG A 46 -5.10 2.07 0.56
N LEU A 47 -4.05 1.37 1.00
CA LEU A 47 -3.22 1.79 2.12
C LEU A 47 -2.52 3.11 1.81
N GLN A 48 -1.91 3.23 0.63
CA GLN A 48 -1.23 4.46 0.21
C GLN A 48 -2.18 5.66 0.19
N LYS A 49 -3.40 5.49 -0.30
CA LYS A 49 -4.41 6.55 -0.29
C LYS A 49 -4.79 6.97 1.14
N ALA A 50 -4.98 6.01 2.05
CA ALA A 50 -5.27 6.30 3.45
C ALA A 50 -4.10 7.03 4.14
N MET A 51 -2.86 6.67 3.81
CA MET A 51 -1.66 7.38 4.29
C MET A 51 -1.63 8.81 3.78
N GLU A 52 -1.91 9.04 2.50
CA GLU A 52 -1.96 10.38 1.91
C GLU A 52 -2.98 11.27 2.62
N GLU A 53 -4.19 10.74 2.88
CA GLU A 53 -5.23 11.43 3.63
C GLU A 53 -4.78 11.76 5.06
N GLY A 54 -4.16 10.79 5.75
CA GLY A 54 -3.62 10.99 7.10
C GLY A 54 -2.52 12.06 7.15
N TYR A 55 -1.57 12.03 6.21
CA TYR A 55 -0.51 13.05 6.13
C TYR A 55 -1.08 14.44 5.87
N LYS A 56 -2.08 14.55 4.99
CA LYS A 56 -2.76 15.83 4.72
C LYS A 56 -3.50 16.35 5.96
N ALA A 57 -4.21 15.47 6.67
CA ALA A 57 -4.94 15.85 7.87
C ALA A 57 -4.02 16.34 9.00
N MET A 58 -2.84 15.72 9.15
CA MET A 58 -1.87 16.10 10.19
C MET A 58 -0.90 17.21 9.76
N ALA A 59 -0.95 17.68 8.51
CA ALA A 59 0.05 18.61 7.98
C ALA A 59 0.15 19.91 8.78
N GLU A 60 -0.99 20.52 9.11
CA GLU A 60 -1.02 21.80 9.84
C GLU A 60 -0.54 21.65 11.29
N GLU A 61 -0.96 20.60 11.98
CA GLU A 61 -0.52 20.32 13.36
C GLU A 61 0.96 19.95 13.42
N ASN A 62 1.44 19.12 12.48
CA ASN A 62 2.85 18.75 12.38
C ASN A 62 3.72 19.99 12.12
N LEU A 63 3.26 20.92 11.27
CA LEU A 63 3.95 22.18 11.02
C LEU A 63 4.06 23.03 12.30
N LYS A 64 2.94 23.23 13.01
CA LYS A 64 2.92 23.99 14.27
C LYS A 64 3.82 23.34 15.35
N CYS A 65 3.80 22.02 15.45
CA CYS A 65 4.69 21.28 16.34
C CYS A 65 6.17 21.46 15.95
N ALA A 66 6.50 21.38 14.65
CA ALA A 66 7.86 21.58 14.18
C ALA A 66 8.37 23.01 14.46
N GLU A 67 7.55 24.03 14.19
CA GLU A 67 7.88 25.43 14.45
C GLU A 67 8.10 25.70 15.95
N SER A 68 7.25 25.13 16.81
CA SER A 68 7.40 25.30 18.26
C SER A 68 8.61 24.53 18.83
N ALA A 69 8.91 23.35 18.30
CA ALA A 69 10.05 22.53 18.73
C ALA A 69 11.40 23.05 18.21
N MET A 70 11.44 23.79 17.09
CA MET A 70 12.67 24.27 16.46
C MET A 70 13.62 25.00 17.42
N ARG A 71 13.09 25.79 18.36
CA ARG A 71 13.92 26.49 19.35
C ARG A 71 14.64 25.52 20.29
N SER A 72 13.92 24.52 20.80
CA SER A 72 14.49 23.52 21.70
C SER A 72 15.44 22.57 20.95
N VAL A 73 15.14 22.24 19.70
CA VAL A 73 15.98 21.36 18.88
C VAL A 73 17.35 21.98 18.59
N HIS A 74 17.41 23.30 18.39
CA HIS A 74 18.67 24.03 18.14
C HIS A 74 19.64 23.98 19.32
N GLU A 75 19.17 23.78 20.55
CA GLU A 75 20.01 23.74 21.75
C GLU A 75 20.72 22.39 21.96
N VAL A 76 20.18 21.30 21.37
CA VAL A 76 20.61 19.93 21.68
C VAL A 76 21.17 19.20 20.47
N LEU A 77 20.76 19.57 19.25
CA LEU A 77 21.33 18.97 18.03
C LEU A 77 22.63 19.68 17.65
N PRO A 78 23.75 18.95 17.51
CA PRO A 78 24.98 19.54 16.99
C PRO A 78 24.79 19.94 15.52
N GLU A 79 25.49 20.98 15.06
CA GLU A 79 25.59 21.24 13.63
C GLU A 79 26.34 20.09 12.96
N TRP A 80 25.65 19.31 12.13
CA TRP A 80 26.29 18.28 11.31
C TRP A 80 27.00 19.00 10.15
N LYS A 81 28.33 19.03 10.16
CA LYS A 81 29.20 19.46 9.05
C LYS A 81 29.36 18.36 8.00
#